data_AF-A0A953W4D6-F1
#
_entry.id   AF-A0A953W4D6-F1
#
_cell.length_a   1.000
_cell.length_b   1.000
_cell.length_c   1.000
_cell.angle_alpha   90.00
_cell.angle_beta   90.00
_cell.angle_gamma   90.00
#
_symmetry.space_group_name_H-M   'P 1'
#
loop_
_entity.id
_entity.type
_entity.pdbx_description
1 polymer ?
#
loop_
_entity_poly.entity_id
_entity_poly.type
_entity_poly.pdbx_seq_one_letter_code
_entity_poly.pdbx_strand_id
1 'polypeptide(L)'
;MNAPTKPPRADVEILTLGCRLNAYESEAMRALAHEAALSNAVIINTCAVTGEAVRQARQSIRRARRERPDAEIIVTGCAAQI
;
A
#
# COMPACT_ATOMS: atom_id res chain seq x y z
N MET A 1 6.81 8.88 31.08
CA MET A 1 7.20 8.88 29.65
C MET A 1 6.29 7.89 28.93
N ASN A 2 5.01 8.22 28.77
CA ASN A 2 4.06 7.29 28.17
C ASN A 2 3.74 7.81 26.77
N ALA A 3 4.40 7.25 25.77
CA ALA A 3 3.92 7.34 24.40
C ALA A 3 2.56 6.64 24.33
N PRO A 4 1.55 7.21 23.65
CA PRO A 4 0.30 6.49 23.44
C PRO A 4 0.61 5.27 22.58
N THR A 5 0.51 4.08 23.18
CA THR A 5 0.57 2.79 22.47
C THR A 5 -0.69 2.69 21.62
N LYS A 6 -0.58 3.20 20.40
CA LYS A 6 -1.58 3.07 19.36
C LYS A 6 -2.00 1.60 19.26
N PRO A 7 -3.30 1.28 19.29
CA PRO A 7 -3.75 -0.10 19.25
C PRO A 7 -3.17 -0.79 18.00
N PRO A 8 -2.88 -2.10 18.06
CA PRO A 8 -2.39 -2.83 16.89
C PRO A 8 -3.40 -2.64 15.76
N ARG A 9 -2.97 -1.95 14.70
CA ARG A 9 -3.83 -1.68 13.56
C ARG A 9 -4.09 -3.00 12.85
N ALA A 10 -5.23 -3.63 13.13
CA ALA A 10 -5.67 -4.81 12.39
C ALA A 10 -5.88 -4.50 10.89
N ASP A 11 -5.97 -3.21 10.52
CA ASP A 11 -6.41 -2.80 9.20
C ASP A 11 -5.28 -2.86 8.15
N VAL A 12 -5.58 -3.56 7.06
CA VAL A 12 -4.85 -3.50 5.80
C VAL A 12 -5.34 -2.30 4.99
N GLU A 13 -4.43 -1.37 4.73
CA GLU A 13 -4.68 -0.21 3.88
C GLU A 13 -4.19 -0.52 2.46
N ILE A 14 -5.03 -0.26 1.46
CA ILE A 14 -4.66 -0.47 0.06
C ILE A 14 -4.72 0.89 -0.64
N LEU A 15 -3.58 1.33 -1.14
CA LEU A 15 -3.44 2.53 -1.95
C LEU A 15 -3.31 2.13 -3.42
N THR A 16 -4.32 2.47 -4.20
CA THR A 16 -4.38 2.19 -5.63
C THR A 16 -3.93 3.41 -6.42
N LEU A 17 -2.86 3.28 -7.19
CA LEU A 17 -2.31 4.33 -8.04
C LEU A 17 -2.24 3.84 -9.47
N GLY A 18 -3.12 4.37 -10.34
CA GLY A 18 -3.07 4.02 -11.75
C GLY A 18 -4.40 4.09 -12.47
N CYS A 19 -4.68 3.07 -13.27
CA CYS A 19 -5.83 3.03 -14.17
C CYS A 19 -6.97 2.17 -13.59
N ARG A 20 -8.02 1.97 -14.39
CA ARG A 20 -9.17 1.12 -14.03
C ARG A 20 -8.78 -0.31 -13.67
N LEU A 21 -7.72 -0.85 -14.30
CA LEU A 21 -7.24 -2.20 -14.02
C LEU A 21 -6.71 -2.30 -12.59
N ASN A 22 -5.97 -1.29 -12.10
CA ASN A 22 -5.46 -1.31 -10.73
C ASN A 22 -6.59 -1.29 -9.69
N ALA A 23 -7.72 -0.64 -9.98
CA ALA A 23 -8.88 -0.65 -9.09
C ALA A 23 -9.46 -2.07 -8.95
N TYR A 24 -9.66 -2.76 -10.08
CA TYR A 24 -10.11 -4.14 -10.09
C TYR A 24 -9.13 -5.08 -9.36
N GLU A 25 -7.83 -4.97 -9.64
CA GLU A 25 -6.80 -5.75 -8.93
C GLU A 25 -6.81 -5.50 -7.42
N SER A 26 -7.08 -4.27 -7.00
CA SER A 26 -7.09 -3.89 -5.58
C SER A 26 -8.24 -4.54 -4.80
N GLU A 27 -9.37 -4.82 -5.45
CA GLU A 27 -10.46 -5.59 -4.85
C GLU A 27 -10.03 -7.04 -4.60
N ALA A 28 -9.38 -7.67 -5.57
CA ALA A 28 -8.81 -9.01 -5.40
C ALA A 28 -7.72 -9.03 -4.32
N MET A 29 -6.83 -8.04 -4.28
CA MET A 29 -5.82 -7.89 -3.22
C MET A 29 -6.44 -7.77 -1.84
N ARG A 30 -7.59 -7.10 -1.71
CA ARG A 30 -8.31 -6.99 -0.43
C ARG A 30 -8.83 -8.34 0.04
N ALA A 31 -9.41 -9.12 -0.85
CA ALA A 31 -9.88 -10.47 -0.54
C ALA A 31 -8.69 -11.37 -0.10
N LEU A 32 -7.60 -11.36 -0.87
CA LEU A 32 -6.39 -12.14 -0.54
C LEU A 32 -5.75 -11.72 0.78
N ALA A 33 -5.68 -10.41 1.06
CA ALA A 33 -5.14 -9.92 2.32
C ALA A 33 -6.00 -10.37 3.52
N HIS A 34 -7.32 -10.39 3.35
CA HIS A 34 -8.25 -10.89 4.37
C HIS A 34 -8.10 -12.41 4.56
N GLU A 35 -8.05 -13.19 3.48
CA GLU A 35 -7.83 -14.65 3.53
C GLU A 35 -6.50 -15.02 4.19
N ALA A 36 -5.44 -14.24 3.92
CA ALA A 36 -4.14 -14.42 4.53
C ALA A 36 -4.06 -13.95 6.00
N ALA A 37 -5.16 -13.41 6.56
CA ALA A 37 -5.18 -12.76 7.87
C ALA A 37 -4.07 -11.70 8.02
N LEU A 38 -3.74 -11.01 6.92
CA LEU A 38 -2.74 -9.97 6.91
C LEU A 38 -3.24 -8.82 7.80
N SER A 39 -2.35 -8.29 8.62
CA SER A 39 -2.68 -7.20 9.55
C SER A 39 -1.52 -6.22 9.63
N ASN A 40 -1.84 -4.98 10.01
CA ASN A 40 -0.88 -3.88 10.08
C ASN A 40 -0.03 -3.71 8.79
N ALA A 41 -0.66 -3.83 7.63
CA ALA A 41 -0.01 -3.70 6.34
C ALA A 41 -0.53 -2.51 5.53
N VAL A 42 0.33 -2.00 4.64
CA VAL A 42 0.00 -1.02 3.60
C VAL A 42 0.40 -1.63 2.26
N ILE A 43 -0.59 -1.93 1.42
CA ILE A 43 -0.38 -2.39 0.05
C ILE A 43 -0.46 -1.17 -0.87
N ILE A 44 0.57 -0.92 -1.67
CA ILE A 44 0.60 0.16 -2.66
C ILE A 44 0.64 -0.48 -4.04
N ASN A 45 -0.49 -0.47 -4.76
CA ASN A 45 -0.58 -0.96 -6.14
C ASN A 45 -0.26 0.18 -7.12
N THR A 46 0.83 0.05 -7.86
CA THR A 46 1.46 1.14 -8.61
C THR A 46 1.29 1.02 -10.12
N CYS A 47 1.35 2.15 -10.82
CA CYS A 47 1.27 2.23 -12.26
C CYS A 47 2.55 2.85 -12.86
N ALA A 48 2.94 2.33 -14.02
CA ALA A 48 4.15 2.74 -14.74
C ALA A 48 3.85 3.44 -16.09
N VAL A 49 2.58 3.65 -16.43
CA VAL A 49 2.18 4.18 -17.76
C VAL A 49 2.72 5.59 -18.01
N THR A 50 2.91 6.39 -16.96
CA THR A 50 3.51 7.73 -17.05
C THR A 50 4.57 7.94 -15.98
N GLY A 51 5.56 8.80 -16.26
CA GLY A 51 6.56 9.18 -15.28
C GLY A 51 5.98 9.86 -14.04
N GLU A 52 4.86 10.58 -14.20
CA GLU A 52 4.15 11.19 -13.07
C GLU A 52 3.47 10.14 -12.18
N ALA A 53 2.90 9.07 -12.76
CA ALA A 53 2.36 7.96 -11.97
C ALA A 53 3.46 7.26 -11.14
N VAL A 54 4.64 7.04 -11.74
CA VAL A 54 5.81 6.49 -11.04
C VAL A 54 6.28 7.44 -9.93
N ARG A 55 6.29 8.75 -10.17
CA ARG A 55 6.65 9.76 -9.17
C ARG A 55 5.70 9.74 -7.98
N GLN A 56 4.38 9.68 -8.23
CA GLN A 56 3.35 9.59 -7.19
C GLN A 56 3.46 8.29 -6.39
N ALA A 57 3.77 7.17 -7.05
CA ALA A 57 4.06 5.90 -6.38
C ALA A 57 5.23 6.06 -5.39
N ARG A 58 6.38 6.59 -5.85
CA ARG A 58 7.55 6.81 -4.99
C ARG A 58 7.28 7.78 -3.84
N GLN A 59 6.47 8.82 -4.05
CA GLN A 59 6.07 9.74 -2.99
C GLN A 59 5.20 9.03 -1.96
N SER A 60 4.23 8.25 -2.41
CA SER A 60 3.29 7.53 -1.55
C SER A 60 3.99 6.47 -0.70
N ILE A 61 4.94 5.72 -1.28
CA ILE A 61 5.76 4.74 -0.55
C ILE A 61 6.54 5.42 0.59
N ARG A 62 7.22 6.54 0.30
CA ARG A 62 7.98 7.30 1.30
C ARG A 62 7.07 7.87 2.39
N ARG A 63 5.88 8.34 2.02
CA ARG A 63 4.88 8.84 2.96
C ARG A 63 4.37 7.73 3.87
N ALA A 64 3.99 6.58 3.31
CA ALA A 64 3.53 5.41 4.06
C ALA A 64 4.58 4.95 5.09
N ARG A 65 5.86 4.86 4.69
CA ARG A 65 6.95 4.50 5.63
C ARG A 65 7.12 5.50 6.76
N ARG A 66 6.92 6.79 6.49
CA ARG A 66 7.01 7.84 7.53
C ARG A 66 5.83 7.81 8.50
N GLU A 67 4.61 7.62 7.98
CA GLU A 67 3.37 7.69 8.77
C GLU A 67 3.05 6.37 9.49
N ARG A 68 3.55 5.25 8.96
CA ARG A 68 3.35 3.90 9.49
C ARG A 68 4.70 3.14 9.53
N PRO A 69 5.66 3.59 10.37
CA PRO A 69 6.99 2.99 10.42
C PRO A 69 6.95 1.49 10.78
N ASP A 70 6.02 1.09 11.64
CA ASP A 70 5.85 -0.28 12.14
C ASP A 70 4.95 -1.15 11.24
N ALA A 71 4.38 -0.59 10.17
CA ALA A 71 3.57 -1.37 9.24
C ALA A 71 4.45 -2.08 8.21
N GLU A 72 4.01 -3.27 7.80
CA GLU A 72 4.55 -3.92 6.62
C GLU A 72 4.13 -3.13 5.37
N ILE A 73 5.08 -2.78 4.51
CA ILE A 73 4.82 -2.02 3.29
C ILE A 73 5.06 -2.95 2.12
N ILE A 74 3.98 -3.26 1.41
CA ILE A 74 3.96 -4.13 0.26
C ILE A 74 3.77 -3.24 -0.96
N VAL A 75 4.78 -3.19 -1.83
CA VAL A 75 4.70 -2.41 -3.09
C VAL A 75 4.50 -3.40 -4.23
N THR A 76 3.46 -3.18 -5.02
CA THR A 76 3.08 -4.04 -6.15
C THR A 76 2.69 -3.21 -7.37
N GLY A 77 2.32 -3.86 -8.47
CA GLY A 77 1.97 -3.24 -9.74
C GLY A 77 3.19 -2.92 -10.63
N CYS A 78 2.94 -2.31 -11.79
CA CYS A 78 3.93 -2.20 -12.86
C CYS A 78 5.17 -1.38 -12.46
N ALA A 79 5.01 -0.32 -11.65
CA ALA A 79 6.16 0.52 -11.27
C ALA A 79 7.07 -0.13 -10.22
N ALA A 80 6.66 -1.27 -9.63
CA ALA A 80 7.51 -2.07 -8.75
C ALA A 80 8.48 -2.96 -9.54
N GLN A 81 8.26 -3.14 -10.84
CA GLN A 81 9.02 -4.07 -11.70
C GLN A 81 10.07 -3.39 -12.58
N ILE A 82 10.14 -2.05 -12.56
CA ILE A 82 11.04 -1.24 -13.41
C ILE A 82 11.84 -0.23 -12.57
#